data_AF-A0A3P7JEW8-F1
#
_entry.id   AF-A0A3P7JEW8-F1
#
_cell.length_a   1.000
_cell.length_b   1.000
_cell.length_c   1.000
_cell.angle_alpha   90.00
_cell.angle_beta   90.00
_cell.angle_gamma   90.00
#
_symmetry.space_group_name_H-M   'P 1'
#
loop_
_entity.id
_entity.type
_entity.pdbx_description
1 polymer ?
#
loop_
_entity_poly.entity_id
_entity_poly.type
_entity_poly.pdbx_seq_one_letter_code
_entity_poly.pdbx_strand_id
1 'polypeptide(L)'
;MPKSEKKLPFTAHDPKDVEDCVNLQLKALQVDYIDLYLMHCPLPLQKAKDSFDVALVNGMQVPVAINHLDTWRALEKLYDAGKLKVGYPQMVWPDGDPMSDPVVAKLAAKHKKTAAQIMLRHLHQRGMIVIPKTVKPERVKENMDIFDFSLSDEEMQELNNIKTRTRFFLWDTAMGHPFYPFSDVDQSKYKMAPLHP
;
A
#
# COMPACT_ATOMS: atom_id res chain seq x y z
N MET A 1 11.10 -15.63 -9.52
CA MET A 1 11.87 -14.36 -9.60
C MET A 1 11.10 -13.32 -8.81
N PRO A 2 11.76 -12.48 -7.99
CA PRO A 2 11.07 -11.35 -7.38
C PRO A 2 10.50 -10.46 -8.49
N LYS A 3 9.23 -10.08 -8.34
CA LYS A 3 8.62 -9.03 -9.19
C LYS A 3 9.38 -7.72 -8.94
N SER A 4 9.26 -6.76 -9.85
CA SER A 4 9.89 -5.42 -9.77
C SER A 4 9.24 -4.53 -8.70
N GLU A 5 9.17 -5.06 -7.48
CA GLU A 5 8.71 -4.38 -6.29
C GLU A 5 9.86 -3.59 -5.68
N LYS A 6 9.56 -2.38 -5.21
CA LYS A 6 10.44 -1.53 -4.41
C LYS A 6 9.90 -1.48 -2.97
N LYS A 7 9.44 -2.64 -2.48
CA LYS A 7 9.04 -2.87 -1.08
C LYS A 7 9.74 -4.13 -0.59
N LEU A 8 10.06 -4.16 0.71
CA LEU A 8 10.48 -5.37 1.40
C LEU A 8 9.28 -6.33 1.45
N PRO A 9 9.32 -7.50 0.78
CA PRO A 9 8.24 -8.46 0.85
C PRO A 9 8.18 -9.11 2.25
N PHE A 10 7.02 -9.65 2.60
CA PHE A 10 6.69 -10.28 3.90
C PHE A 10 7.71 -11.34 4.34
N THR A 11 8.37 -11.96 3.36
CA THR A 11 9.33 -13.07 3.46
C THR A 11 10.78 -12.62 3.66
N ALA A 12 11.08 -11.33 3.52
CA ALA A 12 12.43 -10.76 3.65
C ALA A 12 12.62 -9.98 4.96
N HIS A 13 11.84 -10.31 6.00
CA HIS A 13 11.85 -9.58 7.27
C HIS A 13 13.04 -9.94 8.20
N ASP A 14 13.67 -11.12 8.04
CA ASP A 14 14.90 -11.44 8.79
C ASP A 14 16.00 -10.44 8.37
N PRO A 15 16.66 -9.73 9.31
CA PRO A 15 17.69 -8.74 9.00
C PRO A 15 18.81 -9.23 8.06
N LYS A 16 19.08 -10.54 8.00
CA LYS A 16 20.08 -11.14 7.10
C LYS A 16 19.64 -11.14 5.64
N ASP A 17 18.33 -11.22 5.40
CA ASP A 17 17.74 -11.37 4.07
C ASP A 17 17.46 -10.02 3.40
N VAL A 18 17.41 -8.93 4.18
CA VAL A 18 17.02 -7.59 3.72
C VAL A 18 17.95 -7.06 2.64
N GLU A 19 19.27 -7.17 2.83
CA GLU A 19 20.25 -6.66 1.85
C GLU A 19 20.22 -7.46 0.54
N ASP A 20 20.18 -8.79 0.61
CA ASP A 20 20.09 -9.63 -0.59
C ASP A 20 18.79 -9.37 -1.38
N CYS A 21 17.66 -9.18 -0.68
CA CYS A 21 16.39 -8.83 -1.30
C CYS A 21 16.48 -7.47 -2.05
N VAL A 22 17.04 -6.45 -1.40
CA VAL A 22 17.23 -5.12 -2.00
C VAL A 22 18.20 -5.16 -3.17
N ASN A 23 19.33 -5.84 -3.05
CA ASN A 23 20.33 -5.96 -4.12
C ASN A 23 19.74 -6.69 -5.36
N LEU A 24 18.91 -7.72 -5.17
CA LEU A 24 18.18 -8.38 -6.25
C LEU A 24 17.18 -7.44 -6.94
N GLN A 25 16.46 -6.60 -6.19
CA GLN A 25 15.49 -5.65 -6.74
C GLN A 25 16.18 -4.48 -7.47
N LEU A 26 17.28 -3.93 -6.93
CA LEU A 26 18.13 -2.94 -7.60
C LEU A 26 18.62 -3.46 -8.97
N LYS A 27 19.16 -4.69 -8.97
CA LYS A 27 19.60 -5.37 -10.20
C LYS A 27 18.46 -5.61 -11.20
N ALA A 28 17.26 -5.96 -10.72
CA ALA A 28 16.09 -6.16 -11.58
C ALA A 28 15.53 -4.85 -12.17
N LEU A 29 15.69 -3.73 -11.44
CA LEU A 29 15.26 -2.40 -11.87
C LEU A 29 16.33 -1.64 -12.67
N GLN A 30 17.57 -2.14 -12.70
CA GLN A 30 18.73 -1.51 -13.35
C GLN A 30 19.02 -0.09 -12.81
N VAL A 31 18.96 0.06 -11.49
CA VAL A 31 19.24 1.32 -10.78
C VAL A 31 20.16 1.06 -9.59
N ASP A 32 21.02 2.02 -9.28
CA ASP A 32 21.94 1.95 -8.14
C ASP A 32 21.25 2.29 -6.80
N TYR A 33 20.10 2.97 -6.85
CA TYR A 33 19.27 3.29 -5.70
C TYR A 33 17.77 3.33 -6.06
N ILE A 34 16.91 3.29 -5.05
CA ILE A 34 15.45 3.30 -5.18
C ILE A 34 14.84 4.52 -4.47
N ASP A 35 13.97 5.27 -5.15
CA ASP A 35 13.22 6.38 -4.56
C ASP A 35 12.03 5.99 -3.64
N LEU A 36 11.82 4.72 -3.24
CA LEU A 36 11.25 4.29 -1.93
C LEU A 36 11.44 2.82 -1.70
N TYR A 37 11.75 2.50 -0.45
CA TYR A 37 11.56 1.19 0.13
C TYR A 37 10.62 1.17 1.34
N LEU A 38 9.36 0.73 1.16
CA LEU A 38 8.51 0.39 2.32
C LEU A 38 8.86 -1.00 2.82
N MET A 39 8.76 -1.21 4.13
CA MET A 39 8.31 -2.50 4.64
C MET A 39 6.87 -2.72 4.13
N HIS A 40 6.61 -3.73 3.30
CA HIS A 40 5.31 -3.89 2.65
C HIS A 40 4.18 -4.02 3.68
N CYS A 41 4.45 -4.63 4.84
CA CYS A 41 3.57 -4.66 6.00
C CYS A 41 4.32 -5.11 7.27
N PRO A 42 3.89 -4.75 8.50
CA PRO A 42 4.28 -5.42 9.76
C PRO A 42 3.87 -6.90 9.89
N LEU A 43 3.74 -7.66 8.79
CA LEU A 43 3.32 -9.07 8.79
C LEU A 43 4.43 -9.96 8.19
N PRO A 44 5.47 -10.28 8.97
CA PRO A 44 6.51 -11.22 8.58
C PRO A 44 5.95 -12.65 8.39
N LEU A 45 6.29 -13.26 7.26
CA LEU A 45 5.86 -14.62 6.88
C LEU A 45 7.08 -15.51 6.62
N GLN A 46 6.93 -16.82 6.85
CA GLN A 46 7.96 -17.79 6.51
C GLN A 46 8.20 -17.81 4.99
N LYS A 47 9.46 -17.75 4.58
CA LYS A 47 9.89 -17.86 3.18
C LYS A 47 10.01 -19.32 2.74
N ALA A 48 9.72 -19.59 1.47
CA ALA A 48 10.01 -20.87 0.83
C ALA A 48 11.53 -21.13 0.77
N LYS A 49 11.92 -22.40 0.68
CA LYS A 49 13.35 -22.77 0.63
C LYS A 49 14.00 -22.15 -0.61
N ASP A 50 15.14 -21.50 -0.40
CA ASP A 50 15.97 -20.89 -1.45
C ASP A 50 15.25 -19.80 -2.31
N SER A 51 14.16 -19.20 -1.81
CA SER A 51 13.48 -18.07 -2.47
C SER A 51 12.86 -17.04 -1.50
N PHE A 52 12.30 -15.97 -2.07
CA PHE A 52 11.50 -14.95 -1.36
C PHE A 52 9.98 -15.17 -1.52
N ASP A 53 9.55 -16.32 -2.03
CA ASP A 53 8.12 -16.66 -2.12
C ASP A 53 7.59 -17.09 -0.74
N VAL A 54 6.29 -16.91 -0.50
CA VAL A 54 5.67 -17.28 0.79
C VAL A 54 5.60 -18.80 0.92
N ALA A 55 6.08 -19.34 2.05
CA ALA A 55 5.89 -20.75 2.38
C ALA A 55 4.42 -21.01 2.73
N LEU A 56 3.86 -22.10 2.17
CA LEU A 56 2.50 -22.54 2.43
C LEU A 56 2.52 -23.89 3.15
N VAL A 57 1.88 -23.96 4.31
CA VAL A 57 1.62 -25.21 5.03
C VAL A 57 0.11 -25.45 5.01
N ASN A 58 -0.31 -26.60 4.46
CA ASN A 58 -1.72 -26.94 4.25
C ASN A 58 -2.51 -25.86 3.49
N GLY A 59 -1.86 -25.14 2.57
CA GLY A 59 -2.45 -24.04 1.79
C GLY A 59 -2.56 -22.70 2.51
N MET A 60 -2.11 -22.61 3.77
CA MET A 60 -2.13 -21.38 4.58
C MET A 60 -0.73 -20.77 4.66
N GLN A 61 -0.68 -19.43 4.73
CA GLN A 61 0.56 -18.69 4.98
C GLN A 61 1.02 -18.96 6.41
N VAL A 62 2.33 -19.04 6.64
CA VAL A 62 2.90 -19.32 7.98
C VAL A 62 3.44 -18.03 8.61
N PRO A 63 2.81 -17.51 9.69
CA PRO A 63 3.36 -16.43 10.52
C PRO A 63 4.74 -16.74 11.07
N VAL A 64 5.59 -15.72 11.25
CA VAL A 64 6.85 -15.85 12.03
C VAL A 64 7.04 -14.64 12.95
N ALA A 65 7.54 -14.87 14.17
CA ALA A 65 7.73 -13.81 15.16
C ALA A 65 9.03 -13.03 14.93
N ILE A 66 9.06 -12.15 13.93
CA ILE A 66 10.19 -11.23 13.66
C ILE A 66 9.87 -9.83 14.14
N ASN A 67 10.74 -9.28 14.99
CA ASN A 67 10.61 -7.92 15.53
C ASN A 67 10.86 -6.86 14.44
N HIS A 68 9.87 -6.00 14.18
CA HIS A 68 9.96 -4.97 13.16
C HIS A 68 11.09 -3.97 13.39
N LEU A 69 11.54 -3.77 14.63
CA LEU A 69 12.67 -2.89 14.93
C LEU A 69 13.99 -3.44 14.36
N ASP A 70 14.16 -4.76 14.29
CA ASP A 70 15.37 -5.37 13.74
C ASP A 70 15.35 -5.35 12.22
N THR A 71 14.18 -5.57 11.60
CA THR A 71 13.96 -5.32 10.17
C THR A 71 14.18 -3.85 9.82
N TRP A 72 13.71 -2.91 10.66
CA TRP A 72 13.87 -1.47 10.45
C TRP A 72 15.33 -1.04 10.50
N ARG A 73 16.10 -1.51 11.48
CA ARG A 73 17.57 -1.27 11.57
C ARG A 73 18.33 -1.78 10.34
N ALA A 74 17.86 -2.84 9.69
CA ALA A 74 18.42 -3.32 8.44
C ALA A 74 18.08 -2.38 7.26
N LEU A 75 16.87 -1.81 7.23
CA LEU A 75 16.48 -0.79 6.25
C LEU A 75 17.22 0.54 6.45
N GLU A 76 17.43 0.98 7.70
CA GLU A 76 18.19 2.20 8.03
C GLU A 76 19.61 2.15 7.46
N LYS A 77 20.33 1.02 7.63
CA LYS A 77 21.67 0.84 7.02
C LYS A 77 21.68 1.00 5.50
N LEU A 78 20.62 0.57 4.83
CA LEU A 78 20.50 0.68 3.37
C LEU A 78 20.05 2.08 2.94
N TYR A 79 19.29 2.79 3.77
CA TYR A 79 19.02 4.22 3.60
C TYR A 79 20.30 5.06 3.73
N ASP A 80 21.10 4.83 4.77
CA ASP A 80 22.39 5.49 5.01
C ASP A 80 23.41 5.18 3.90
N ALA A 81 23.39 3.97 3.35
CA ALA A 81 24.14 3.58 2.15
C ALA A 81 23.60 4.19 0.83
N GLY A 82 22.59 5.07 0.90
CA GLY A 82 22.02 5.80 -0.23
C GLY A 82 21.01 5.03 -1.08
N LYS A 83 20.56 3.83 -0.67
CA LYS A 83 19.78 2.91 -1.52
C LYS A 83 18.24 3.14 -1.56
N LEU A 84 17.58 3.97 -0.72
CA LEU A 84 16.09 3.96 -0.45
C LEU A 84 15.38 5.37 -0.19
N LYS A 85 14.09 5.70 -0.62
CA LYS A 85 13.28 7.02 -0.36
C LYS A 85 11.71 7.08 0.00
N VAL A 86 10.67 7.48 -0.84
CA VAL A 86 9.14 7.61 -0.60
C VAL A 86 8.02 7.40 -1.78
N GLY A 87 7.18 6.29 -1.82
CA GLY A 87 5.77 6.00 -2.36
C GLY A 87 5.31 4.50 -2.70
N TYR A 88 4.08 3.94 -2.36
CA TYR A 88 3.49 2.56 -2.77
C TYR A 88 2.00 2.17 -2.33
N PRO A 89 1.34 1.00 -2.69
CA PRO A 89 0.72 0.40 -3.95
C PRO A 89 -0.84 0.59 -4.12
N GLN A 90 -1.56 -0.14 -5.02
CA GLN A 90 -3.01 0.06 -5.37
C GLN A 90 -3.97 -1.18 -5.31
N MET A 91 -5.31 -0.95 -5.24
CA MET A 91 -6.38 -1.90 -4.81
C MET A 91 -7.75 -1.80 -5.60
N VAL A 92 -8.79 -2.56 -5.18
CA VAL A 92 -10.18 -2.66 -5.73
C VAL A 92 -11.24 -2.43 -4.63
N TRP A 93 -12.47 -1.98 -4.97
CA TRP A 93 -13.47 -1.41 -4.03
C TRP A 93 -14.62 -2.37 -3.58
N PRO A 94 -14.80 -2.67 -2.26
CA PRO A 94 -15.93 -3.49 -1.75
C PRO A 94 -17.30 -2.80 -1.68
N ASP A 95 -17.38 -1.61 -1.08
CA ASP A 95 -18.65 -0.92 -0.81
C ASP A 95 -18.62 0.51 -1.34
N GLY A 96 -19.58 0.86 -2.21
CA GLY A 96 -19.77 2.18 -2.77
C GLY A 96 -18.56 2.70 -3.56
N ASP A 97 -18.56 2.54 -4.89
CA ASP A 97 -17.49 3.09 -5.71
C ASP A 97 -17.41 4.63 -5.50
N PRO A 98 -16.33 5.18 -4.93
CA PRO A 98 -16.23 6.61 -4.67
C PRO A 98 -16.22 7.44 -5.96
N MET A 99 -15.93 6.83 -7.11
CA MET A 99 -16.07 7.48 -8.43
C MET A 99 -17.53 7.75 -8.80
N SER A 100 -18.48 7.07 -8.14
CA SER A 100 -19.93 7.19 -8.34
C SER A 100 -20.66 7.95 -7.24
N ASP A 101 -19.95 8.42 -6.21
CA ASP A 101 -20.56 9.14 -5.09
C ASP A 101 -21.26 10.44 -5.56
N PRO A 102 -22.49 10.74 -5.11
CA PRO A 102 -23.24 11.91 -5.58
C PRO A 102 -22.56 13.26 -5.32
N VAL A 103 -21.79 13.40 -4.24
CA VAL A 103 -21.00 14.62 -3.94
C VAL A 103 -19.85 14.73 -4.93
N VAL A 104 -19.13 13.63 -5.17
CA VAL A 104 -18.03 13.59 -6.15
C VAL A 104 -18.55 13.90 -7.56
N ALA A 105 -19.69 13.33 -7.96
CA ALA A 105 -20.31 13.60 -9.26
C ALA A 105 -20.79 15.06 -9.41
N LYS A 106 -21.41 15.64 -8.37
CA LYS A 106 -21.78 17.07 -8.31
C LYS A 106 -20.56 17.97 -8.50
N LEU A 107 -19.48 17.71 -7.78
CA LEU A 107 -18.26 18.53 -7.85
C LEU A 107 -17.51 18.36 -9.17
N ALA A 108 -17.48 17.14 -9.72
CA ALA A 108 -16.93 16.84 -11.05
C ALA A 108 -17.62 17.69 -12.14
N ALA A 109 -18.96 17.72 -12.12
CA ALA A 109 -19.74 18.56 -13.03
C ALA A 109 -19.49 20.06 -12.82
N LYS A 110 -19.45 20.53 -11.55
CA LYS A 110 -19.21 21.94 -11.21
C LYS A 110 -17.85 22.45 -11.71
N HIS A 111 -16.78 21.68 -11.49
CA HIS A 111 -15.42 22.03 -11.88
C HIS A 111 -15.05 21.65 -13.32
N LYS A 112 -15.95 20.96 -14.05
CA LYS A 112 -15.71 20.39 -15.40
C LYS A 112 -14.51 19.42 -15.42
N LYS A 113 -14.38 18.63 -14.36
CA LYS A 113 -13.31 17.65 -14.12
C LYS A 113 -13.91 16.26 -13.93
N THR A 114 -13.10 15.21 -13.94
CA THR A 114 -13.58 13.83 -13.67
C THR A 114 -13.68 13.54 -12.17
N ALA A 115 -14.45 12.52 -11.80
CA ALA A 115 -14.52 12.03 -10.42
C ALA A 115 -13.13 11.68 -9.84
N ALA A 116 -12.24 11.10 -10.66
CA ALA A 116 -10.86 10.82 -10.26
C ALA A 116 -10.09 12.11 -9.95
N GLN A 117 -10.21 13.14 -10.80
CA GLN A 117 -9.56 14.43 -10.58
C GLN A 117 -10.05 15.10 -9.29
N ILE A 118 -11.36 15.07 -8.98
CA ILE A 118 -11.92 15.56 -7.72
C ILE A 118 -11.34 14.80 -6.51
N MET A 119 -11.32 13.47 -6.56
CA MET A 119 -10.78 12.64 -5.47
C MET A 119 -9.27 12.87 -5.26
N LEU A 120 -8.49 12.94 -6.33
CA LEU A 120 -7.05 13.20 -6.28
C LEU A 120 -6.76 14.62 -5.76
N ARG A 121 -7.52 15.62 -6.21
CA ARG A 121 -7.43 17.00 -5.72
C ARG A 121 -7.76 17.12 -4.24
N HIS A 122 -8.81 16.43 -3.77
CA HIS A 122 -9.20 16.40 -2.36
C HIS A 122 -8.11 15.84 -1.45
N LEU A 123 -7.54 14.69 -1.81
CA LEU A 123 -6.42 14.11 -1.08
C LEU A 123 -5.18 15.02 -1.12
N HIS A 124 -4.86 15.59 -2.27
CA HIS A 124 -3.73 16.51 -2.43
C HIS A 124 -3.89 17.79 -1.59
N GLN A 125 -5.06 18.43 -1.60
CA GLN A 125 -5.34 19.62 -0.78
C GLN A 125 -5.30 19.35 0.73
N ARG A 126 -5.42 18.09 1.16
CA ARG A 126 -5.21 17.66 2.55
C ARG A 126 -3.74 17.37 2.88
N GLY A 127 -2.81 17.71 1.99
CA GLY A 127 -1.38 17.45 2.14
C GLY A 127 -0.98 15.98 1.92
N MET A 128 -1.85 15.15 1.33
CA MET A 128 -1.56 13.74 1.10
C MET A 128 -0.91 13.52 -0.27
N ILE A 129 0.15 12.70 -0.31
CA ILE A 129 0.74 12.24 -1.57
C ILE A 129 -0.20 11.20 -2.19
N VAL A 130 -0.58 11.42 -3.46
CA VAL A 130 -1.43 10.50 -4.23
C VAL A 130 -0.62 9.75 -5.27
N ILE A 131 -0.89 8.45 -5.42
CA ILE A 131 -0.17 7.54 -6.32
C ILE A 131 -1.16 6.69 -7.17
N PRO A 132 -2.01 7.33 -8.01
CA PRO A 132 -3.02 6.61 -8.78
C PRO A 132 -2.39 5.62 -9.77
N LYS A 133 -2.88 4.38 -9.82
CA LYS A 133 -2.47 3.42 -10.86
C LYS A 133 -3.14 3.79 -12.17
N THR A 134 -2.38 3.75 -13.26
CA THR A 134 -2.92 3.43 -14.57
C THR A 134 -1.84 2.84 -15.48
N VAL A 135 -2.26 2.12 -16.51
CA VAL A 135 -1.43 1.74 -17.68
C VAL A 135 -1.96 2.38 -18.98
N LYS A 136 -3.05 3.15 -18.88
CA LYS A 136 -3.74 3.82 -19.98
C LYS A 136 -3.22 5.26 -20.12
N PRO A 137 -2.57 5.65 -21.23
CA PRO A 137 -1.93 6.96 -21.39
C PRO A 137 -2.86 8.17 -21.20
N GLU A 138 -4.12 8.05 -21.64
CA GLU A 138 -5.14 9.09 -21.47
C GLU A 138 -5.46 9.33 -19.99
N ARG A 139 -5.50 8.27 -19.19
CA ARG A 139 -5.68 8.36 -17.73
C ARG A 139 -4.43 8.86 -17.00
N VAL A 140 -3.22 8.71 -17.58
CA VAL A 140 -2.01 9.33 -17.01
C VAL A 140 -2.15 10.84 -17.07
N LYS A 141 -2.53 11.38 -18.24
CA LYS A 141 -2.75 12.81 -18.44
C LYS A 141 -3.87 13.34 -17.53
N GLU A 142 -5.02 12.65 -17.49
CA GLU A 142 -6.15 13.00 -16.63
C GLU A 142 -5.74 13.07 -15.14
N ASN A 143 -5.02 12.07 -14.64
CA ASN A 143 -4.61 12.00 -13.23
C ASN A 143 -3.57 13.05 -12.83
N MET A 144 -2.83 13.62 -13.80
CA MET A 144 -1.87 14.72 -13.56
C MET A 144 -2.53 16.11 -13.61
N ASP A 145 -3.68 16.23 -14.27
CA ASP A 145 -4.41 17.48 -14.49
C ASP A 145 -5.29 17.85 -13.26
N ILE A 146 -4.63 18.02 -12.11
CA ILE A 146 -5.23 18.31 -10.79
C ILE A 146 -4.67 19.57 -10.12
N PHE A 147 -3.89 20.38 -10.85
CA PHE A 147 -3.18 21.55 -10.31
C PHE A 147 -3.70 22.89 -10.85
N ASP A 148 -4.57 22.87 -11.85
CA ASP A 148 -5.18 24.03 -12.51
C ASP A 148 -6.50 24.48 -11.85
N PHE A 149 -7.01 23.73 -10.87
CA PHE A 149 -8.21 24.06 -10.10
C PHE A 149 -8.01 23.81 -8.60
N SER A 150 -8.92 24.34 -7.77
CA SER A 150 -8.96 24.09 -6.33
C SER A 150 -10.40 23.89 -5.86
N LEU A 151 -10.57 23.00 -4.87
CA LEU A 151 -11.81 22.82 -4.13
C LEU A 151 -11.90 23.88 -3.02
N SER A 152 -13.07 24.49 -2.81
CA SER A 152 -13.27 25.45 -1.70
C SER A 152 -13.39 24.75 -0.35
N ASP A 153 -13.29 25.50 0.75
CA ASP A 153 -13.38 24.92 2.10
C ASP A 153 -14.72 24.21 2.35
N GLU A 154 -15.82 24.72 1.78
CA GLU A 154 -17.14 24.08 1.83
C GLU A 154 -17.16 22.76 1.05
N GLU A 155 -16.56 22.71 -0.14
CA GLU A 155 -16.47 21.50 -0.96
C GLU A 155 -15.58 20.44 -0.31
N MET A 156 -14.48 20.87 0.31
CA MET A 156 -13.60 20.03 1.12
C MET A 156 -14.35 19.47 2.34
N GLN A 157 -15.23 20.26 2.98
CA GLN A 157 -16.10 19.77 4.06
C GLN A 157 -17.17 18.79 3.54
N GLU A 158 -17.83 19.06 2.41
CA GLU A 158 -18.78 18.12 1.80
C GLU A 158 -18.12 16.75 1.58
N LEU A 159 -16.92 16.72 1.00
CA LEU A 159 -16.15 15.49 0.76
C LEU A 159 -15.64 14.81 2.04
N ASN A 160 -15.22 15.59 3.05
CA ASN A 160 -14.78 15.03 4.34
C ASN A 160 -15.91 14.36 5.14
N ASN A 161 -17.16 14.79 4.91
CA ASN A 161 -18.37 14.31 5.57
C ASN A 161 -19.04 13.10 4.89
N ILE A 162 -18.48 12.59 3.78
CA ILE A 162 -18.92 11.33 3.17
C ILE A 162 -18.80 10.20 4.20
N LYS A 163 -19.94 9.53 4.47
CA LYS A 163 -20.05 8.51 5.54
C LYS A 163 -19.40 7.18 5.18
N THR A 164 -19.32 6.84 3.89
CA THR A 164 -18.72 5.60 3.40
C THR A 164 -17.21 5.61 3.65
N ARG A 165 -16.75 4.86 4.67
CA ARG A 165 -15.34 4.74 5.04
C ARG A 165 -14.94 3.26 5.10
N THR A 166 -14.80 2.68 3.92
CA THR A 166 -14.48 1.26 3.75
C THR A 166 -12.97 1.03 3.75
N ARG A 167 -12.49 0.05 4.51
CA ARG A 167 -11.09 -0.38 4.47
C ARG A 167 -10.92 -1.44 3.38
N PHE A 168 -10.39 -1.04 2.23
CA PHE A 168 -10.16 -1.89 1.04
C PHE A 168 -9.25 -3.10 1.29
N PHE A 169 -8.34 -2.96 2.25
CA PHE A 169 -7.36 -3.97 2.60
C PHE A 169 -7.59 -4.41 4.04
N LEU A 170 -8.36 -5.48 4.22
CA LEU A 170 -8.56 -6.12 5.52
C LEU A 170 -7.45 -7.13 5.84
N TRP A 171 -6.86 -7.78 4.83
CA TRP A 171 -5.89 -8.86 5.02
C TRP A 171 -6.41 -9.97 5.96
N ASP A 172 -7.61 -10.45 5.62
CA ASP A 172 -8.28 -11.59 6.25
C ASP A 172 -7.36 -12.80 6.52
N THR A 173 -6.51 -13.15 5.56
CA THR A 173 -5.54 -14.25 5.65
C THR A 173 -4.45 -14.10 6.73
N ALA A 174 -4.28 -12.92 7.33
CA ALA A 174 -3.36 -12.68 8.44
C ALA A 174 -4.08 -12.25 9.74
N MET A 175 -5.40 -12.38 9.80
CA MET A 175 -6.13 -12.23 11.06
C MET A 175 -5.68 -13.30 12.06
N GLY A 176 -5.57 -12.92 13.33
CA GLY A 176 -4.92 -13.69 14.38
C GLY A 176 -3.40 -13.50 14.48
N HIS A 177 -2.72 -12.84 13.53
CA HIS A 177 -1.29 -12.53 13.66
C HIS A 177 -1.03 -11.55 14.82
N PRO A 178 0.02 -11.72 15.66
CA PRO A 178 0.28 -10.82 16.80
C PRO A 178 0.45 -9.34 16.45
N PHE A 179 0.84 -9.07 15.20
CA PHE A 179 1.05 -7.73 14.63
C PHE A 179 0.01 -7.34 13.57
N TYR A 180 -1.19 -7.95 13.59
CA TYR A 180 -2.29 -7.59 12.68
C TYR A 180 -2.69 -6.10 12.88
N PRO A 181 -2.59 -5.25 11.83
CA PRO A 181 -2.55 -3.80 12.02
C PRO A 181 -3.91 -3.11 12.18
N PHE A 182 -5.03 -3.84 12.08
CA PHE A 182 -6.38 -3.25 12.02
C PHE A 182 -7.23 -3.63 13.23
N SER A 183 -6.97 -2.99 14.37
CA SER A 183 -7.73 -3.18 15.62
C SER A 183 -9.20 -2.76 15.54
N ASP A 184 -9.56 -1.98 14.51
CA ASP A 184 -10.92 -1.55 14.16
C ASP A 184 -11.72 -2.63 13.41
N VAL A 185 -11.09 -3.71 12.96
CA VAL A 185 -11.75 -4.79 12.21
C VAL A 185 -12.23 -5.89 13.16
N ASP A 186 -13.53 -6.16 13.13
CA ASP A 186 -14.15 -7.28 13.84
C ASP A 186 -13.75 -8.62 13.21
N GLN A 187 -12.64 -9.17 13.70
CA GLN A 187 -12.06 -10.43 13.26
C GLN A 187 -12.98 -11.64 13.47
N SER A 188 -13.98 -11.57 14.36
CA SER A 188 -14.87 -12.72 14.67
C SER A 188 -15.71 -13.20 13.48
N LYS A 189 -15.83 -12.36 12.44
CA LYS A 189 -16.59 -12.63 11.21
C LYS A 189 -15.80 -13.41 10.14
N TYR A 190 -14.53 -13.71 10.38
CA TYR A 190 -13.62 -14.30 9.40
C TYR A 190 -12.98 -15.59 9.91
N LYS A 191 -12.55 -16.47 9.00
CA LYS A 191 -11.80 -17.69 9.37
C LYS A 191 -10.35 -17.31 9.69
N MET A 192 -9.95 -17.46 10.95
CA MET A 192 -8.56 -17.24 11.39
C MET A 192 -7.61 -18.29 10.79
N ALA A 193 -6.39 -17.88 10.46
CA ALA A 193 -5.28 -18.82 10.27
C ALA A 193 -4.83 -19.37 11.64
N PRO A 194 -4.49 -20.66 11.76
CA PRO A 194 -3.98 -21.20 13.02
C PRO A 194 -2.59 -20.64 13.31
N LEU A 195 -2.43 -20.06 14.49
CA LEU A 195 -1.11 -19.72 15.02
C LEU A 195 -0.34 -21.02 15.28
N HIS A 196 0.72 -21.25 14.52
CA HIS A 196 1.73 -22.23 14.90
C HIS A 196 2.60 -21.65 16.04
N PRO A 197 2.87 -22.43 17.11
CA PRO A 197 3.71 -22.01 18.24
C PRO A 197 5.20 -21.95 17.87
#